data_AF-A0A7W9UWI8-F1
#
_entry.id   AF-A0A7W9UWI8-F1
#
_cell.length_a   1.000
_cell.length_b   1.000
_cell.length_c   1.000
_cell.angle_alpha   90.00
_cell.angle_beta   90.00
_cell.angle_gamma   90.00
#
_symmetry.space_group_name_H-M   'P 1'
#
loop_
_entity.id
_entity.type
_entity.pdbx_description
1 polymer ?
#
loop_
_entity_poly.entity_id
_entity_poly.type
_entity_poly.pdbx_seq_one_letter_code
_entity_poly.pdbx_strand_id
1 'polypeptide(L)'
;MKTRIGYAAWVAGVAQFFVAHVIAELAWARPYSWAGNNISDLGNAHCAMQSEPEPRYICSPEHGLMNASFITLGTLLAVGVFFTGAVWRRGASALVARWLLACAGMGFALAGLAPADVHENQHVLGAVLIMAMGNIGLVLAGIGLADDVPGRLRWATSLLGVTAITAFGLFVSHRYLGLGMGGMERVAAFPLLVWALAAAVRGLFHQATRAQDAPPGRHGTQAAHS
;
A
#
# COMPACT_ATOMS: atom_id res chain seq x y z
N MET A 1 -6.93 -13.85 16.50
CA MET A 1 -7.44 -14.24 15.17
C MET A 1 -7.65 -13.04 14.26
N LYS A 2 -8.49 -12.06 14.61
CA LYS A 2 -8.76 -10.85 13.79
C LYS A 2 -7.49 -10.14 13.27
N THR A 3 -6.52 -9.85 14.13
CA THR A 3 -5.27 -9.18 13.71
C THR A 3 -4.40 -9.99 12.75
N ARG A 4 -4.41 -11.34 12.84
CA ARG A 4 -3.69 -12.20 11.87
C ARG A 4 -4.26 -12.05 10.47
N ILE A 5 -5.60 -11.98 10.35
CA ILE A 5 -6.27 -11.74 9.07
C ILE A 5 -5.82 -10.41 8.48
N GLY A 6 -5.75 -9.35 9.31
CA GLY A 6 -5.31 -8.05 8.84
C GLY A 6 -3.86 -8.04 8.31
N TYR A 7 -2.94 -8.71 9.00
CA TYR A 7 -1.57 -8.85 8.51
C TYR A 7 -1.47 -9.71 7.25
N ALA A 8 -2.19 -10.84 7.21
CA ALA A 8 -2.23 -11.70 6.04
C ALA A 8 -2.79 -10.95 4.82
N ALA A 9 -3.82 -10.10 5.01
CA ALA A 9 -4.36 -9.26 3.96
C ALA A 9 -3.33 -8.27 3.41
N TRP A 10 -2.57 -7.57 4.27
CA TRP A 10 -1.50 -6.68 3.82
C TRP A 10 -0.39 -7.42 3.08
N VAL A 11 0.09 -8.56 3.60
CA VAL A 11 1.10 -9.37 2.91
C VAL A 11 0.59 -9.83 1.55
N ALA A 12 -0.61 -10.42 1.49
CA ALA A 12 -1.19 -10.93 0.26
C ALA A 12 -1.42 -9.81 -0.77
N GLY A 13 -1.96 -8.66 -0.33
CA GLY A 13 -2.24 -7.51 -1.18
C GLY A 13 -0.98 -6.91 -1.79
N VAL A 14 0.09 -6.75 -1.02
CA VAL A 14 1.36 -6.24 -1.52
C VAL A 14 2.06 -7.27 -2.41
N ALA A 15 2.08 -8.56 -2.02
CA ALA A 15 2.73 -9.60 -2.80
C ALA A 15 2.06 -9.80 -4.17
N GLN A 16 0.72 -9.92 -4.20
CA GLN A 16 0.00 -10.06 -5.47
C GLN A 16 0.18 -8.83 -6.36
N PHE A 17 0.27 -7.63 -5.75
CA PHE A 17 0.49 -6.40 -6.48
C PHE A 17 1.80 -6.45 -7.26
N PHE A 18 2.92 -6.75 -6.59
CA PHE A 18 4.21 -6.80 -7.25
C PHE A 18 4.33 -7.96 -8.25
N VAL A 19 3.66 -9.09 -8.02
CA VAL A 19 3.60 -10.18 -9.01
C VAL A 19 2.88 -9.72 -10.28
N ALA A 20 1.68 -9.16 -10.16
CA ALA A 20 0.93 -8.62 -11.30
C ALA A 20 1.68 -7.48 -11.99
N HIS A 21 2.35 -6.62 -11.21
CA HIS A 21 3.17 -5.53 -11.71
C HIS A 21 4.29 -6.04 -12.62
N VAL A 22 5.05 -7.05 -12.19
CA VAL A 22 6.12 -7.66 -13.00
C VAL A 22 5.56 -8.36 -14.23
N ILE A 23 4.46 -9.12 -14.10
CA ILE A 23 3.82 -9.78 -15.25
C ILE A 23 3.40 -8.75 -16.29
N ALA A 24 2.73 -7.67 -15.85
CA ALA A 24 2.26 -6.62 -16.74
C ALA A 24 3.42 -5.90 -17.44
N GLU A 25 4.52 -5.59 -16.73
CA GLU A 25 5.71 -4.99 -17.32
C GLU A 25 6.36 -5.89 -18.38
N LEU A 26 6.49 -7.19 -18.11
CA LEU A 26 7.11 -8.15 -19.02
C LEU A 26 6.27 -8.41 -20.28
N ALA A 27 4.96 -8.16 -20.23
CA ALA A 27 4.07 -8.30 -21.37
C ALA A 27 4.22 -7.18 -22.40
N TRP A 28 4.88 -6.07 -22.08
CA TRP A 28 5.03 -4.95 -23.01
C TRP A 28 5.95 -5.30 -24.18
N ALA A 29 5.49 -5.02 -25.40
CA ALA A 29 6.27 -5.28 -26.62
C ALA A 29 7.54 -4.42 -26.72
N ARG A 30 7.49 -3.20 -26.18
CA ARG A 30 8.66 -2.35 -25.97
C ARG A 30 8.99 -2.37 -24.48
N PRO A 31 10.27 -2.51 -24.07
CA PRO A 31 10.62 -2.60 -22.66
C PRO A 31 10.03 -1.44 -21.86
N TYR A 32 9.27 -1.80 -20.82
CA TYR A 32 8.71 -0.85 -19.87
C TYR A 32 9.84 -0.14 -19.11
N SER A 33 9.79 1.20 -19.03
CA SER A 33 10.81 2.00 -18.35
C SER A 33 10.34 2.41 -16.97
N TRP A 34 11.03 1.95 -15.92
CA TRP A 34 10.72 2.36 -14.55
C TRP A 34 10.87 3.86 -14.30
N ALA A 35 11.74 4.53 -15.06
CA ALA A 35 11.93 5.98 -14.97
C ALA A 35 10.92 6.74 -15.84
N GLY A 36 10.61 6.24 -17.04
CA GLY A 36 9.80 6.93 -18.04
C GLY A 36 8.31 6.57 -18.03
N ASN A 37 7.92 5.47 -17.39
CA ASN A 37 6.54 5.00 -17.36
C ASN A 37 6.00 4.98 -15.93
N ASN A 38 4.80 5.52 -15.78
CA ASN A 38 4.05 5.46 -14.54
C ASN A 38 3.58 4.04 -14.27
N ILE A 39 3.42 3.70 -12.99
CA ILE A 39 2.74 2.50 -12.51
C ILE A 39 1.33 2.45 -13.13
N SER A 40 0.64 3.59 -13.22
CA SER A 40 -0.68 3.70 -13.85
C SER A 40 -0.70 3.37 -15.34
N ASP A 41 0.41 3.54 -16.06
CA ASP A 41 0.50 3.18 -17.49
C ASP A 41 0.25 1.67 -17.70
N LEU A 42 0.56 0.84 -16.71
CA LEU A 42 0.29 -0.61 -16.75
C LEU A 42 -1.20 -0.93 -16.70
N GLY A 43 -2.04 0.00 -16.23
CA GLY A 43 -3.49 -0.13 -16.17
C GLY A 43 -4.22 0.43 -17.39
N ASN A 44 -3.52 1.06 -18.35
CA ASN A 44 -4.19 1.70 -19.49
C ASN A 44 -4.84 0.69 -20.43
N ALA A 45 -6.12 0.92 -20.76
CA ALA A 45 -6.94 0.00 -21.54
C ALA A 45 -6.67 0.05 -23.05
N HIS A 46 -6.21 1.19 -23.55
CA HIS A 46 -5.93 1.41 -24.97
C HIS A 46 -4.44 1.65 -25.24
N CYS A 47 -4.00 1.19 -26.41
CA CYS A 47 -2.67 1.49 -26.90
C CYS A 47 -2.66 2.84 -27.65
N ALA A 48 -2.03 3.86 -27.07
CA ALA A 48 -2.06 5.22 -27.59
C ALA A 48 -0.80 6.01 -27.23
N MET A 49 -0.52 7.05 -28.02
CA MET A 49 0.41 8.11 -27.62
C MET A 49 -0.27 8.98 -26.57
N GLN A 50 0.33 9.07 -25.38
CA GLN A 50 -0.01 10.07 -24.39
C GLN A 50 0.91 11.28 -24.57
N SER A 51 0.34 12.47 -24.71
CA SER A 51 1.11 13.71 -24.92
C SER A 51 1.58 14.34 -23.62
N GLU A 52 0.86 14.12 -22.52
CA GLU A 52 1.08 14.75 -21.22
C GLU A 52 1.27 13.69 -20.11
N PRO A 53 1.93 14.05 -18.99
CA PRO A 53 2.75 15.25 -18.82
C PRO A 53 4.11 15.16 -19.55
N GLU A 54 4.50 13.97 -20.00
CA GLU A 54 5.62 13.76 -20.92
C GLU A 54 5.17 12.80 -22.04
N PRO A 55 5.49 13.11 -23.31
CA PRO A 55 5.09 12.29 -24.45
C PRO A 55 5.63 10.85 -24.38
N ARG A 56 4.75 9.85 -24.40
CA ARG A 56 5.13 8.44 -24.42
C ARG A 56 4.06 7.56 -25.07
N TYR A 57 4.49 6.53 -25.79
CA TYR A 57 3.59 5.50 -26.28
C TYR A 57 3.31 4.50 -25.17
N ILE A 58 2.04 4.29 -24.83
CA ILE A 58 1.62 3.33 -23.82
C ILE A 58 0.81 2.25 -24.51
N CYS A 59 1.12 0.99 -24.19
CA CYS A 59 0.34 -0.16 -24.61
C CYS A 59 0.56 -1.25 -23.56
N SER A 60 -0.47 -1.53 -22.76
CA SER A 60 -0.40 -2.52 -21.68
C SER A 60 -1.29 -3.73 -21.99
N PRO A 61 -0.74 -4.82 -22.53
CA PRO A 61 -1.53 -6.00 -22.89
C PRO A 61 -2.25 -6.63 -21.69
N GLU A 62 -1.60 -6.64 -20.53
CA GLU A 62 -2.11 -7.21 -19.28
C GLU A 62 -2.76 -6.15 -18.37
N HIS A 63 -3.32 -5.08 -18.93
CA HIS A 63 -3.99 -4.03 -18.16
C HIS A 63 -5.13 -4.56 -17.29
N GLY A 64 -5.87 -5.57 -17.76
CA GLY A 64 -6.93 -6.22 -16.98
C GLY A 64 -6.40 -6.86 -15.70
N LEU A 65 -5.27 -7.58 -15.77
CA LEU A 65 -4.59 -8.15 -14.61
C LEU A 65 -4.10 -7.05 -13.66
N MET A 66 -3.48 -6.00 -14.19
CA MET A 66 -2.97 -4.90 -13.39
C MET A 66 -4.09 -4.15 -12.65
N ASN A 67 -5.19 -3.85 -13.35
CA ASN A 67 -6.35 -3.17 -12.77
C ASN A 67 -7.05 -4.01 -11.71
N ALA A 68 -7.23 -5.32 -11.96
CA ALA A 68 -7.72 -6.25 -10.94
C ALA A 68 -6.80 -6.32 -9.71
N SER A 69 -5.49 -6.24 -9.93
CA SER A 69 -4.47 -6.18 -8.88
C SER A 69 -4.55 -4.89 -8.06
N PHE A 70 -4.75 -3.72 -8.68
CA PHE A 70 -5.00 -2.47 -7.95
C PHE A 70 -6.24 -2.56 -7.06
N ILE A 71 -7.35 -3.12 -7.59
CA ILE A 71 -8.59 -3.32 -6.84
C ILE A 71 -8.38 -4.26 -5.66
N THR A 72 -7.70 -5.38 -5.89
CA THR A 72 -7.38 -6.37 -4.87
C THR A 72 -6.47 -5.79 -3.79
N LEU A 73 -5.42 -5.07 -4.17
CA LEU A 73 -4.52 -4.36 -3.26
C LEU A 73 -5.30 -3.37 -2.39
N GLY A 74 -6.11 -2.51 -3.00
CA GLY A 74 -6.88 -1.49 -2.30
C GLY A 74 -7.84 -2.07 -1.27
N THR A 75 -8.55 -3.13 -1.67
CA THR A 75 -9.47 -3.88 -0.81
C THR A 75 -8.74 -4.50 0.38
N LEU A 76 -7.62 -5.19 0.13
CA LEU A 76 -6.84 -5.86 1.16
C LEU A 76 -6.13 -4.88 2.11
N LEU A 77 -5.71 -3.71 1.63
CA LEU A 77 -5.20 -2.62 2.48
C LEU A 77 -6.28 -2.14 3.46
N ALA A 78 -7.50 -1.86 2.97
CA ALA A 78 -8.61 -1.41 3.81
C ALA A 78 -9.04 -2.48 4.83
N VAL A 79 -9.15 -3.74 4.40
CA VAL A 79 -9.39 -4.90 5.28
C VAL A 79 -8.30 -4.99 6.35
N GLY A 80 -7.04 -4.86 5.97
CA GLY A 80 -5.93 -4.88 6.91
C GLY A 80 -6.00 -3.76 7.95
N VAL A 81 -6.29 -2.52 7.54
CA VAL A 81 -6.48 -1.38 8.47
C VAL A 81 -7.62 -1.63 9.46
N PHE A 82 -8.72 -2.24 9.01
CA PHE A 82 -9.86 -2.57 9.85
C PHE A 82 -9.50 -3.63 10.90
N PHE A 83 -8.81 -4.70 10.49
CA PHE A 83 -8.50 -5.84 11.36
C PHE A 83 -7.20 -5.70 12.17
N THR A 84 -6.33 -4.74 11.86
CA THR A 84 -5.08 -4.47 12.60
C THR A 84 -5.25 -3.53 13.80
N GLY A 85 -6.43 -3.41 14.39
CA GLY A 85 -6.68 -2.50 15.53
C GLY A 85 -5.67 -2.59 16.69
N ALA A 86 -5.10 -3.77 16.96
CA ALA A 86 -4.09 -3.98 18.00
C ALA A 86 -2.72 -3.34 17.72
N VAL A 87 -2.45 -2.92 16.48
CA VAL A 87 -1.21 -2.24 16.06
C VAL A 87 -1.16 -0.79 16.53
N TRP A 88 -2.32 -0.24 16.91
CA TRP A 88 -2.52 1.19 17.10
C TRP A 88 -2.68 1.53 18.58
N ARG A 89 -2.15 2.69 18.97
CA ARG A 89 -2.48 3.32 20.26
C ARG A 89 -3.95 3.73 20.28
N ARG A 90 -4.45 3.98 21.48
CA ARG A 90 -5.73 4.70 21.64
C ARG A 90 -5.49 6.20 21.43
N GLY A 91 -6.38 6.86 20.72
CA GLY A 91 -6.35 8.31 20.53
C GLY A 91 -6.71 8.77 19.12
N ALA A 92 -6.87 10.08 18.97
CA ALA A 92 -7.28 10.71 17.71
C ALA A 92 -6.27 10.49 16.59
N SER A 93 -4.96 10.60 16.86
CA SER A 93 -3.91 10.44 15.83
C SER A 93 -3.93 9.05 15.19
N ALA A 94 -4.08 8.00 16.00
CA ALA A 94 -4.20 6.63 15.54
C ALA A 94 -5.50 6.42 14.73
N LEU A 95 -6.61 7.01 15.16
CA LEU A 95 -7.88 6.94 14.43
C LEU A 95 -7.77 7.63 13.07
N VAL A 96 -7.23 8.84 13.02
CA VAL A 96 -7.03 9.61 11.78
C VAL A 96 -6.08 8.89 10.84
N ALA A 97 -4.94 8.39 11.34
CA ALA A 97 -4.00 7.60 10.53
C ALA A 97 -4.69 6.41 9.86
N ARG A 98 -5.49 5.64 10.62
CA ARG A 98 -6.25 4.50 10.09
C ARG A 98 -7.26 4.94 9.04
N TRP A 99 -8.03 5.99 9.28
CA TRP A 99 -8.98 6.52 8.30
C TRP A 99 -8.29 6.92 6.99
N LEU A 100 -7.18 7.66 7.08
CA LEU A 100 -6.42 8.08 5.91
C LEU A 100 -5.81 6.90 5.13
N LEU A 101 -5.30 5.89 5.83
CA LEU A 101 -4.80 4.65 5.20
C LEU A 101 -5.93 3.82 4.56
N ALA A 102 -7.12 3.80 5.16
CA ALA A 102 -8.29 3.19 4.56
C ALA A 102 -8.71 3.94 3.28
N CYS A 103 -8.68 5.28 3.29
CA CYS A 103 -8.89 6.09 2.10
C CYS A 103 -7.87 5.79 1.01
N ALA A 104 -6.59 5.57 1.35
CA ALA A 104 -5.58 5.15 0.38
C ALA A 104 -5.91 3.78 -0.25
N GLY A 105 -6.40 2.83 0.56
CA GLY A 105 -6.92 1.55 0.05
C GLY A 105 -8.07 1.75 -0.94
N MET A 106 -9.04 2.62 -0.61
CA MET A 106 -10.10 3.00 -1.56
C MET A 106 -9.55 3.67 -2.82
N GLY A 107 -8.49 4.47 -2.69
CA GLY A 107 -7.80 5.11 -3.81
C GLY A 107 -7.20 4.11 -4.81
N PHE A 108 -6.53 3.06 -4.31
CA PHE A 108 -6.04 1.97 -5.17
C PHE A 108 -7.19 1.26 -5.88
N ALA A 109 -8.29 0.98 -5.18
CA ALA A 109 -9.44 0.35 -5.80
C ALA A 109 -10.09 1.23 -6.89
N LEU A 110 -10.20 2.54 -6.62
CA LEU A 110 -10.70 3.50 -7.59
C LEU A 110 -9.78 3.58 -8.82
N ALA A 111 -8.46 3.65 -8.63
CA ALA A 111 -7.49 3.71 -9.72
C ALA A 111 -7.55 2.47 -10.64
N GLY A 112 -7.81 1.28 -10.07
CA GLY A 112 -8.02 0.07 -10.87
C GLY A 112 -9.38 0.00 -11.56
N LEU A 113 -10.44 0.54 -10.95
CA LEU A 113 -11.78 0.64 -11.58
C LEU A 113 -11.84 1.71 -12.67
N ALA A 114 -10.99 2.73 -12.58
CA ALA A 114 -10.91 3.86 -13.48
C ALA A 114 -9.51 3.95 -14.10
N PRO A 115 -9.22 3.19 -15.18
CA PRO A 115 -8.00 3.33 -15.95
C PRO A 115 -7.75 4.79 -16.36
N ALA A 116 -6.50 5.23 -16.30
CA ALA A 116 -6.14 6.64 -16.50
C ALA A 116 -6.50 7.16 -17.90
N ASP A 117 -6.41 6.31 -18.92
CA ASP A 117 -6.74 6.65 -20.31
C ASP A 117 -8.26 6.65 -20.62
N VAL A 118 -9.09 6.14 -19.71
CA VAL A 118 -10.56 6.04 -19.91
C VAL A 118 -11.31 7.01 -19.00
N HIS A 119 -10.91 7.09 -17.73
CA HIS A 119 -11.60 7.83 -16.68
C HIS A 119 -10.60 8.64 -15.84
N GLU A 120 -9.89 9.55 -16.50
CA GLU A 120 -8.77 10.31 -15.91
C GLU A 120 -9.13 11.00 -14.59
N ASN A 121 -10.26 11.70 -14.50
CA ASN A 121 -10.66 12.42 -13.28
C ASN A 121 -10.81 11.49 -12.06
N GLN A 122 -11.44 10.33 -12.25
CA GLN A 122 -11.60 9.31 -11.21
C GLN A 122 -10.25 8.67 -10.86
N HIS A 123 -9.39 8.45 -11.85
CA HIS A 123 -8.05 7.95 -11.64
C HIS A 123 -7.21 8.93 -10.80
N VAL A 124 -7.22 10.22 -11.15
CA VAL A 124 -6.53 11.29 -10.42
C VAL A 124 -7.06 11.41 -9.00
N LEU A 125 -8.38 11.31 -8.79
CA LEU A 125 -8.94 11.23 -7.44
C LEU A 125 -8.37 10.02 -6.67
N GLY A 126 -8.30 8.86 -7.30
CA GLY A 126 -7.65 7.67 -6.74
C GLY A 126 -6.19 7.93 -6.35
N ALA A 127 -5.42 8.55 -7.24
CA ALA A 127 -4.02 8.92 -7.00
C ALA A 127 -3.87 9.90 -5.83
N VAL A 128 -4.75 10.90 -5.70
CA VAL A 128 -4.76 11.83 -4.55
C VAL A 128 -5.07 11.10 -3.24
N LEU A 129 -6.04 10.18 -3.24
CA LEU A 129 -6.34 9.36 -2.06
C LEU A 129 -5.14 8.50 -1.64
N ILE A 130 -4.41 7.93 -2.60
CA ILE A 130 -3.20 7.11 -2.35
C ILE A 130 -2.06 8.00 -1.85
N MET A 131 -1.64 8.98 -2.65
CA MET A 131 -0.36 9.68 -2.51
C MET A 131 -0.44 10.92 -1.62
N ALA A 132 -1.60 11.57 -1.49
CA ALA A 132 -1.78 12.64 -0.53
C ALA A 132 -2.28 12.07 0.81
N MET A 133 -3.50 11.54 0.82
CA MET A 133 -4.13 11.09 2.07
C MET A 133 -3.38 9.91 2.69
N GLY A 134 -3.03 8.88 1.90
CA GLY A 134 -2.27 7.73 2.38
C GLY A 134 -0.93 8.09 3.01
N ASN A 135 -0.18 9.00 2.39
CA ASN A 135 1.13 9.42 2.90
C ASN A 135 1.02 10.33 4.13
N ILE A 136 0.01 11.20 4.22
CA ILE A 136 -0.31 11.91 5.48
C ILE A 136 -0.70 10.90 6.58
N GLY A 137 -1.50 9.90 6.23
CA GLY A 137 -1.84 8.78 7.10
C GLY A 137 -0.60 8.03 7.59
N LEU A 138 0.38 7.84 6.72
CA LEU A 138 1.66 7.19 7.02
C LEU A 138 2.51 8.03 7.98
N VAL A 139 2.57 9.35 7.78
CA VAL A 139 3.24 10.27 8.73
C VAL A 139 2.64 10.14 10.12
N LEU A 140 1.30 10.20 10.20
CA LEU A 140 0.56 10.08 11.46
C LEU A 140 0.66 8.67 12.05
N ALA A 141 0.86 7.64 11.22
CA ALA A 141 0.99 6.28 11.69
C ALA A 141 2.20 6.11 12.61
N GLY A 142 3.34 6.72 12.33
CA GLY A 142 4.50 6.66 13.23
C GLY A 142 4.18 7.15 14.66
N ILE A 143 3.31 8.15 14.78
CA ILE A 143 2.84 8.68 16.07
C ILE A 143 1.80 7.74 16.70
N GLY A 144 0.90 7.20 15.88
CA GLY A 144 -0.25 6.39 16.27
C GLY A 144 0.03 4.90 16.51
N LEU A 145 1.19 4.38 16.14
CA LEU A 145 1.61 2.99 16.41
C LEU A 145 1.78 2.71 17.90
N ALA A 146 1.36 1.52 18.34
CA ALA A 146 1.38 1.04 19.73
C ALA A 146 2.76 1.14 20.40
N ASP A 147 2.79 1.20 21.73
CA ASP A 147 4.03 1.42 22.50
C ASP A 147 4.94 0.18 22.54
N ASP A 148 4.44 -1.00 22.16
CA ASP A 148 5.25 -2.20 21.90
C ASP A 148 6.02 -2.11 20.56
N VAL A 149 5.75 -1.08 19.75
CA VAL A 149 6.52 -0.76 18.54
C VAL A 149 7.76 0.05 18.91
N PRO A 150 8.99 -0.43 18.57
CA PRO A 150 10.21 0.30 18.85
C PRO A 150 10.18 1.73 18.30
N GLY A 151 10.63 2.70 19.10
CA GLY A 151 10.64 4.13 18.72
C GLY A 151 11.32 4.41 17.38
N ARG A 152 12.41 3.68 17.07
CA ARG A 152 13.09 3.76 15.76
C ARG A 152 12.19 3.41 14.57
N LEU A 153 11.30 2.42 14.71
CA LEU A 153 10.40 1.99 13.64
C LEU A 153 9.23 2.97 13.48
N ARG A 154 8.77 3.54 14.61
CA ARG A 154 7.79 4.63 14.61
C ARG A 154 8.33 5.86 13.88
N TRP A 155 9.55 6.26 14.18
CA TRP A 155 10.22 7.38 13.50
C TRP A 155 10.47 7.08 12.01
N ALA A 156 10.95 5.87 11.69
CA ALA A 156 11.13 5.44 10.30
C ALA A 156 9.80 5.45 9.52
N THR A 157 8.68 5.07 10.15
CA THR A 157 7.34 5.15 9.54
C THR A 157 6.99 6.60 9.19
N SER A 158 7.17 7.54 10.14
CA SER A 158 6.88 8.94 9.88
C SER A 158 7.80 9.54 8.80
N LEU A 159 9.09 9.22 8.82
CA LEU A 159 10.02 9.64 7.78
C LEU A 159 9.63 9.11 6.41
N LEU A 160 9.25 7.84 6.32
CA LEU A 160 8.81 7.21 5.07
C LEU A 160 7.58 7.93 4.50
N GLY A 161 6.64 8.32 5.37
CA GLY A 161 5.51 9.18 4.99
C GLY A 161 5.91 10.58 4.54
N VAL A 162 6.88 11.23 5.21
CA VAL A 162 7.40 12.55 4.82
C VAL A 162 8.07 12.48 3.45
N THR A 163 8.93 11.48 3.22
CA THR A 163 9.58 11.27 1.92
C THR A 163 8.54 11.08 0.82
N ALA A 164 7.51 10.27 1.07
CA ALA A 164 6.47 9.97 0.09
C ALA A 164 5.59 11.19 -0.25
N ILE A 165 5.18 11.98 0.76
CA ILE A 165 4.39 13.20 0.50
C ILE A 165 5.23 14.29 -0.19
N THR A 166 6.52 14.40 0.13
CA THR A 166 7.43 15.29 -0.61
C THR A 166 7.59 14.84 -2.05
N ALA A 167 7.75 13.53 -2.30
CA ALA A 167 7.80 12.97 -3.65
C ALA A 167 6.50 13.21 -4.42
N PHE A 168 5.34 13.10 -3.77
CA PHE A 168 4.06 13.46 -4.39
C PHE A 168 4.01 14.94 -4.81
N GLY A 169 4.43 15.86 -3.92
CA GLY A 169 4.49 17.29 -4.27
C GLY A 169 5.43 17.57 -5.44
N LEU A 170 6.58 16.88 -5.49
CA LEU A 170 7.53 16.96 -6.61
C LEU A 170 6.96 16.37 -7.91
N PHE A 171 6.24 15.25 -7.82
CA PHE A 171 5.58 14.58 -8.94
C PHE A 171 4.56 15.51 -9.60
N VAL A 172 3.63 16.08 -8.82
CA VAL A 172 2.62 17.03 -9.30
C VAL A 172 3.25 18.32 -9.86
N SER A 173 4.43 18.69 -9.35
CA SER A 173 5.19 19.86 -9.84
C SER A 173 6.06 19.54 -11.06
N HIS A 174 6.03 18.32 -11.60
CA HIS A 174 6.87 17.85 -12.71
C HIS A 174 8.39 17.97 -12.43
N ARG A 175 8.80 17.83 -11.17
CA ARG A 175 10.21 17.92 -10.73
C ARG A 175 10.74 16.54 -10.31
N TYR A 176 11.28 15.79 -11.25
CA TYR A 176 11.60 14.37 -11.03
C TYR A 176 12.98 14.07 -10.45
N LEU A 177 13.86 15.07 -10.29
CA LEU A 177 15.19 14.92 -9.68
C LEU A 177 16.06 13.80 -10.30
N GLY A 178 15.93 13.57 -11.61
CA GLY A 178 16.65 12.50 -12.33
C GLY A 178 16.07 11.09 -12.17
N LEU A 179 15.00 10.92 -11.38
CA LEU A 179 14.28 9.64 -11.27
C LEU A 179 13.35 9.37 -12.47
N GLY A 180 13.04 10.42 -13.25
CA GLY A 180 11.98 10.40 -14.25
C GLY A 180 10.58 10.39 -13.62
N MET A 181 9.57 10.62 -14.45
CA MET A 181 8.17 10.68 -14.02
C MET A 181 7.76 9.40 -13.28
N GLY A 182 8.01 8.24 -13.88
CA GLY A 182 7.68 6.94 -13.33
C GLY A 182 8.46 6.59 -12.05
N GLY A 183 9.70 7.06 -11.95
CA GLY A 183 10.50 6.87 -10.74
C GLY A 183 9.96 7.71 -9.58
N MET A 184 9.60 8.97 -9.84
CA MET A 184 9.03 9.84 -8.82
C MET A 184 7.66 9.36 -8.33
N GLU A 185 6.81 8.85 -9.22
CA GLU A 185 5.53 8.23 -8.85
C GLU A 185 5.72 7.04 -7.89
N ARG A 186 6.72 6.19 -8.15
CA ARG A 186 7.06 5.06 -7.26
C ARG A 186 7.51 5.52 -5.89
N VAL A 187 8.31 6.59 -5.80
CA VAL A 187 8.69 7.18 -4.50
C VAL A 187 7.46 7.78 -3.80
N ALA A 188 6.46 8.27 -4.54
CA ALA A 188 5.21 8.74 -3.95
C ALA A 188 4.26 7.61 -3.51
N ALA A 189 4.28 6.44 -4.15
CA ALA A 189 3.31 5.36 -3.91
C ALA A 189 3.85 4.18 -3.07
N PHE A 190 5.04 3.66 -3.39
CA PHE A 190 5.59 2.44 -2.77
C PHE A 190 5.91 2.53 -1.27
N PRO A 191 6.29 3.69 -0.70
CA PRO A 191 6.48 3.83 0.75
C PRO A 191 5.35 3.26 1.61
N LEU A 192 4.09 3.49 1.20
CA LEU A 192 2.93 2.94 1.90
C LEU A 192 2.89 1.41 1.84
N LEU A 193 3.19 0.83 0.67
CA LEU A 193 3.19 -0.62 0.47
C LEU A 193 4.32 -1.31 1.24
N VAL A 194 5.52 -0.72 1.19
CA VAL A 194 6.70 -1.18 1.94
C VAL A 194 6.40 -1.16 3.44
N TRP A 195 5.79 -0.07 3.93
CA TRP A 195 5.39 0.01 5.33
C TRP A 195 4.34 -1.04 5.70
N ALA A 196 3.29 -1.22 4.90
CA ALA A 196 2.22 -2.18 5.17
C ALA A 196 2.78 -3.61 5.26
N LEU A 197 3.67 -3.97 4.33
CA LEU A 197 4.36 -5.25 4.34
C LEU A 197 5.24 -5.42 5.58
N ALA A 198 6.09 -4.42 5.90
CA ALA A 198 6.97 -4.49 7.06
C ALA A 198 6.21 -4.57 8.38
N ALA A 199 5.14 -3.79 8.53
CA ALA A 199 4.27 -3.81 9.70
C ALA A 199 3.55 -5.17 9.85
N ALA A 200 3.06 -5.74 8.74
CA ALA A 200 2.40 -7.04 8.74
C ALA A 200 3.36 -8.18 9.10
N VAL A 201 4.53 -8.24 8.46
CA VAL A 201 5.55 -9.27 8.69
C VAL A 201 6.00 -9.23 10.15
N ARG A 202 6.34 -8.05 10.68
CA ARG A 202 6.68 -7.88 12.10
C ARG A 202 5.55 -8.37 13.01
N GLY A 203 4.31 -7.98 12.68
CA GLY A 203 3.13 -8.34 13.46
C GLY A 203 2.88 -9.85 13.51
N LEU A 204 3.09 -10.56 12.40
CA LEU A 204 2.98 -12.02 12.32
C LEU A 204 4.08 -12.70 13.15
N PHE A 205 5.34 -12.25 13.04
CA PHE A 205 6.45 -12.80 13.84
C PHE A 205 6.23 -12.59 15.34
N HIS A 206 5.84 -11.39 15.76
CA HIS A 206 5.59 -11.09 17.18
C HIS A 206 4.43 -11.92 17.77
N GLN A 207 3.43 -12.28 16.95
CA GLN A 207 2.35 -13.16 17.38
C GLN A 207 2.72 -14.64 17.38
N ALA A 208 3.71 -15.04 16.58
CA ALA A 208 4.25 -16.40 16.60
C ALA A 208 5.09 -16.62 17.85
N THR A 209 5.99 -15.69 18.19
CA THR A 209 6.84 -15.77 19.39
C THR A 209 6.00 -15.80 20.67
N ARG A 210 5.02 -14.89 20.82
CA ARG A 210 4.11 -14.90 21.97
C ARG A 210 3.31 -16.21 22.12
N ALA A 211 2.99 -16.89 21.02
CA ALA A 211 2.27 -18.15 21.08
C ALA A 211 3.18 -19.31 21.51
N GLN A 212 4.49 -19.23 21.22
CA GLN A 212 5.49 -20.21 21.66
C GLN A 212 5.85 -20.02 23.14
N ASP A 213 5.91 -18.78 23.63
CA ASP A 213 6.25 -18.46 25.02
C ASP A 213 5.08 -18.66 26.01
N ALA A 214 3.88 -18.98 25.53
CA ALA A 214 2.73 -19.24 26.38
C ALA A 214 2.93 -20.56 27.15
N PRO A 215 2.89 -20.56 28.50
CA PRO A 215 3.10 -21.79 29.27
C PRO A 215 2.03 -22.83 28.88
N PRO A 216 2.39 -24.14 28.82
CA PRO A 216 1.43 -25.18 28.47
C PRO A 216 0.26 -25.12 29.46
N GLY A 217 -0.93 -24.79 28.94
CA GLY A 217 -2.15 -24.70 29.72
C GLY A 217 -2.42 -26.04 30.40
N ARG A 218 -2.68 -26.01 31.72
CA ARG A 218 -3.16 -27.16 32.49
C ARG A 218 -4.42 -27.72 31.82
N HIS A 219 -4.26 -28.74 30.99
CA HIS A 219 -5.37 -29.57 30.54
C HIS A 219 -5.82 -30.46 31.72
N GLY A 220 -7.04 -30.23 32.18
CA GLY A 220 -7.93 -31.25 32.75
C GLY A 220 -7.51 -31.95 34.04
N THR A 221 -7.96 -31.42 35.18
CA THR A 221 -8.40 -32.25 36.32
C THR A 221 -9.69 -31.67 36.90
N GLN A 222 -10.78 -31.85 36.17
CA GLN A 222 -12.09 -32.04 36.78
C GLN A 222 -12.46 -33.50 36.55
N ALA A 223 -12.08 -34.36 37.48
CA ALA A 223 -12.66 -35.69 37.60
C ALA A 223 -12.64 -36.09 39.08
N ALA A 224 -13.85 -36.22 39.61
CA ALA A 224 -14.29 -37.03 40.74
C ALA A 224 -13.63 -36.82 42.11
N HIS A 225 -14.41 -36.39 43.09
CA HIS A 225 -14.78 -37.21 44.25
C HIS A 225 -15.91 -36.51 45.03
N SER A 226 -17.12 -37.01 44.84
CA SER A 226 -18.28 -36.87 45.73
C SER A 226 -19.00 -38.20 45.75
#